data_AF-A0A817B7P2-F1
#
_entry.id   AF-A0A817B7P2-F1
#
_cell.length_a   1.000
_cell.length_b   1.000
_cell.length_c   1.000
_cell.angle_alpha   90.00
_cell.angle_beta   90.00
_cell.angle_gamma   90.00
#
_symmetry.space_group_name_H-M   'P 1'
#
loop_
_entity.id
_entity.type
_entity.pdbx_description
1 polymer ?
#
loop_
_entity_poly.entity_id
_entity_poly.type
_entity_poly.pdbx_seq_one_letter_code
_entity_poly.pdbx_strand_id
1 'polypeptide(L)' 'FFSSVLQEQVGGLQVLHDQYWVDVPTVPGALVVNVGDLLQDN' A
#
# COMPACT_ATOMS: atom_id res chain seq x y z
N PHE A 1 -13.80 4.38 -4.36
CA PHE A 1 -13.72 3.04 -3.79
C PHE A 1 -12.43 2.94 -2.98
N PHE A 2 -12.44 2.36 -1.77
CA PHE A 2 -11.23 2.13 -0.96
C PHE A 2 -11.15 0.66 -0.57
N SER A 3 -9.93 0.12 -0.42
CA SER A 3 -9.70 -1.24 0.07
C SER A 3 -8.72 -1.26 1.23
N SER A 4 -8.99 -2.09 2.22
CA SER A 4 -8.11 -2.34 3.37
C SER A 4 -7.47 -3.71 3.26
N VAL A 5 -6.16 -3.79 3.51
CA VAL A 5 -5.40 -5.05 3.53
C VAL A 5 -4.72 -5.19 4.90
N LEU A 6 -4.97 -6.33 5.56
CA LEU A 6 -4.20 -6.76 6.72
C LEU A 6 -2.93 -7.45 6.24
N GLN A 7 -1.77 -6.89 6.54
CA GLN A 7 -0.49 -7.55 6.29
C GLN A 7 -0.11 -8.45 7.46
N GLU A 8 0.13 -9.71 7.16
CA GLU A 8 0.83 -10.63 8.07
C GLU A 8 2.35 -10.32 8.06
N GLN A 9 3.12 -11.05 8.86
CA GLN A 9 4.57 -10.85 9.02
C GLN A 9 5.42 -11.25 7.79
N VAL A 10 4.77 -11.64 6.68
CA VAL A 10 5.41 -11.95 5.40
C VAL A 10 5.27 -10.72 4.51
N GLY A 11 6.40 -10.12 4.13
CA GLY A 11 6.46 -8.95 3.24
C GLY A 11 6.01 -9.25 1.81
N GLY A 12 6.24 -8.30 0.89
CA GLY A 12 5.94 -8.48 -0.54
C GLY A 12 4.98 -7.44 -1.12
N LEU A 13 4.47 -6.52 -0.31
CA LEU A 13 3.80 -5.32 -0.85
C LEU A 13 4.84 -4.34 -1.37
N GLN A 14 4.64 -3.87 -2.59
CA GLN A 14 5.44 -2.83 -3.21
C GLN A 14 4.55 -1.70 -3.69
N VAL A 15 5.08 -0.48 -3.67
CA VAL A 15 4.45 0.71 -4.26
C VAL A 15 5.31 1.22 -5.41
N LEU A 16 4.68 1.64 -6.50
CA LEU A 16 5.36 2.30 -7.60
C LEU A 16 5.53 3.80 -7.26
N HIS A 17 6.77 4.23 -7.06
CA HIS A 17 7.12 5.61 -6.77
C HIS A 17 8.28 6.04 -7.69
N ASP A 18 8.13 7.15 -8.38
CA ASP A 18 9.14 7.69 -9.32
C ASP A 18 9.68 6.66 -10.33
N GLN A 19 8.80 5.79 -10.84
CA GLN A 19 9.12 4.69 -11.77
C GLN A 19 9.93 3.53 -11.17
N TYR A 20 10.07 3.49 -9.85
CA TYR A 20 10.71 2.39 -9.14
C TYR A 20 9.71 1.70 -8.20
N TRP A 21 9.84 0.38 -8.10
CA TRP A 21 9.13 -0.40 -7.10
C TRP A 21 9.86 -0.32 -5.77
N VAL A 22 9.16 0.14 -4.75
CA VAL A 22 9.68 0.29 -3.39
C VAL A 22 8.92 -0.65 -2.47
N ASP A 23 9.65 -1.45 -1.69
CA ASP A 23 9.07 -2.35 -0.70
C ASP A 23 8.41 -1.56 0.43
N VAL A 24 7.20 -1.96 0.81
CA VAL A 24 6.53 -1.43 1.99
C VAL A 24 6.94 -2.27 3.20
N PRO A 25 7.59 -1.68 4.22
CA PRO A 25 7.98 -2.42 5.41
C PRO A 25 6.75 -2.88 6.18
N THR A 26 6.74 -4.15 6.59
CA THR A 26 5.71 -4.68 7.49
C THR A 26 5.91 -4.11 8.89
N VAL A 27 4.93 -3.38 9.39
CA VAL A 27 4.89 -2.88 10.76
C VAL A 27 3.84 -3.67 11.53
N PRO A 28 4.21 -4.43 12.59
CA PRO A 28 3.24 -5.20 13.37
C PRO A 28 2.09 -4.33 13.88
N GLY A 29 0.85 -4.76 13.63
CA GLY A 29 -0.36 -4.04 14.04
C GLY A 29 -0.74 -2.83 13.19
N ALA A 30 0.00 -2.53 12.11
CA ALA A 30 -0.38 -1.48 11.17
C ALA A 30 -1.44 -1.96 10.16
N LEU A 31 -2.35 -1.07 9.79
CA LEU A 31 -3.33 -1.29 8.72
C LEU A 31 -2.87 -0.59 7.44
N VAL A 32 -2.77 -1.32 6.34
CA VAL A 32 -2.52 -0.73 5.03
C VAL A 32 -3.85 -0.42 4.35
N VAL A 33 -4.05 0.84 3.99
CA VAL A 33 -5.24 1.31 3.26
C VAL A 33 -4.80 1.74 1.87
N ASN A 34 -5.33 1.09 0.84
CA ASN A 34 -5.15 1.53 -0.55
C ASN A 34 -6.32 2.45 -0.91
N VAL A 35 -5.99 3.70 -1.23
CA VAL A 35 -6.95 4.68 -1.73
C VAL A 35 -6.73 4.79 -3.24
N GLY A 36 -7.64 4.20 -4.03
CA GLY A 36 -7.59 4.28 -5.49
C GLY A 36 -8.14 5.59 -6.04
N ASP A 37 -8.65 5.56 -7.28
CA ASP A 37 -9.11 6.62 -8.19
C ASP A 37 -9.97 7.78 -7.61
N LEU A 38 -10.33 7.76 -6.32
CA LEU A 38 -11.05 8.84 -5.65
C LEU A 38 -10.21 10.08 -5.33
N LEU A 39 -8.88 9.95 -5.26
CA LEU A 39 -7.97 11.07 -4.96
C LEU A 39 -7.18 11.54 -6.18
N GLN A 40 -7.40 10.91 -7.34
CA GLN A 40 -6.78 11.33 -8.59
C GLN A 40 -7.66 12.44 -9.20
N ASP A 41 -7.55 13.65 -8.66
CA ASP A 41 -8.06 14.84 -9.34
C ASP A 41 -7.21 15.06 -10.61
N ASN A 42 -7.87 15.15 -11.76
CA ASN A 42 -7.24 15.51 -13.04
C ASN A 42 -6.64 16.93 -12.99
#